data_AF-A0A7K1YVE5-F1
#
_entry.id   AF-A0A7K1YVE5-F1
#
_cell.length_a   1.000
_cell.length_b   1.000
_cell.length_c   1.000
_cell.angle_alpha   90.00
_cell.angle_beta   90.00
_cell.angle_gamma   90.00
#
_symmetry.space_group_name_H-M   'P 1'
#
loop_
_entity.id
_entity.type
_entity.pdbx_description
1 polymer ?
#
loop_
_entity_poly.entity_id
_entity_poly.type
_entity_poly.pdbx_seq_one_letter_code
_entity_poly.pdbx_strand_id
1 'polypeptide(L)'
;MIGEWVDAESLQAILLGTIVALGVLAALVMRVVRRLLLRLVLVALIGALAASLWLQRADLQDCVETCSCKLYGQEVAVPADANPNCA
;
A
#
# COMPACT_ATOMS: atom_id res chain seq x y z
N MET A 1 -25.16 -18.18 -46.92
CA MET A 1 -25.81 -16.89 -46.59
C MET A 1 -25.09 -16.26 -45.41
N ILE A 2 -23.98 -15.59 -45.69
CA ILE A 2 -23.41 -14.48 -44.91
C ILE A 2 -23.20 -13.44 -46.01
N GLY A 3 -23.89 -12.31 -45.91
CA GLY A 3 -24.07 -11.43 -47.06
C GLY A 3 -22.78 -10.84 -47.57
N GLU A 4 -22.81 -10.39 -48.82
CA GLU A 4 -21.70 -9.81 -49.58
C GLU A 4 -21.02 -8.59 -48.94
N TRP A 5 -21.51 -8.11 -47.79
CA TRP A 5 -20.89 -7.04 -47.00
C TRP A 5 -19.65 -7.49 -46.20
N VAL A 6 -19.36 -8.80 -46.17
CA VAL A 6 -18.23 -9.41 -45.47
C VAL A 6 -17.06 -9.60 -46.45
N ASP A 7 -16.60 -8.50 -47.05
CA ASP A 7 -15.36 -8.48 -47.83
C ASP A 7 -14.13 -8.59 -46.91
N ALA A 8 -13.07 -9.23 -47.39
CA ALA A 8 -11.83 -9.43 -46.64
C ALA A 8 -11.21 -8.12 -46.13
N GLU A 9 -11.42 -7.03 -46.88
CA GLU A 9 -10.97 -5.69 -46.54
C GLU A 9 -11.67 -5.12 -45.29
N SER A 10 -12.99 -5.34 -45.17
CA SER A 10 -13.79 -4.95 -44.00
C SER A 10 -13.38 -5.73 -42.75
N LEU A 11 -13.08 -7.03 -42.89
CA LEU A 11 -12.59 -7.84 -41.78
C LEU A 11 -11.25 -7.33 -41.26
N GLN A 12 -10.35 -6.96 -42.16
CA GLN A 12 -9.02 -6.48 -41.80
C GLN A 12 -9.10 -5.16 -41.04
N ALA A 13 -9.97 -4.25 -41.47
CA ALA A 13 -10.23 -2.98 -40.77
C ALA A 13 -10.83 -3.19 -39.37
N ILE A 14 -11.81 -4.09 -39.23
CA ILE A 14 -12.41 -4.42 -37.93
C ILE A 14 -11.37 -5.05 -36.99
N LEU A 15 -10.53 -5.95 -37.50
CA LEU A 15 -9.49 -6.61 -36.72
C LEU A 15 -8.47 -5.59 -36.19
N LEU A 16 -7.99 -4.70 -37.07
CA LEU A 16 -7.08 -3.61 -36.70
C LEU A 16 -7.72 -2.67 -35.68
N GLY A 17 -8.97 -2.27 -35.89
CA GLY A 17 -9.72 -1.45 -34.95
C GLY A 17 -9.84 -2.10 -33.58
N THR A 18 -10.07 -3.42 -33.54
CA THR A 18 -10.19 -4.19 -32.30
C THR A 18 -8.85 -4.26 -31.56
N ILE A 19 -7.75 -4.49 -32.27
CA ILE A 19 -6.40 -4.51 -31.69
C ILE A 19 -6.05 -3.16 -31.08
N VAL A 20 -6.34 -2.06 -31.80
CA VAL A 20 -6.11 -0.70 -31.32
C VAL A 20 -6.98 -0.43 -30.08
N ALA A 21 -8.26 -0.78 -30.12
CA ALA A 21 -9.18 -0.59 -28.99
C ALA A 21 -8.73 -1.36 -27.74
N LEU A 22 -8.30 -2.62 -27.90
CA LEU A 22 -7.72 -3.42 -26.82
C LEU A 22 -6.44 -2.78 -26.26
N GLY A 23 -5.56 -2.28 -27.13
CA GLY A 23 -4.35 -1.58 -26.71
C GLY A 23 -4.65 -0.33 -25.88
N VAL A 24 -5.64 0.47 -26.28
CA VAL A 24 -6.07 1.67 -25.54
C VAL A 24 -6.69 1.30 -24.20
N LEU A 25 -7.56 0.27 -24.17
CA LEU A 25 -8.15 -0.25 -22.93
C LEU A 25 -7.07 -0.72 -21.95
N ALA A 26 -6.10 -1.51 -22.42
CA ALA A 26 -4.99 -1.97 -21.60
C ALA A 26 -4.17 -0.80 -21.04
N ALA A 27 -3.88 0.21 -21.86
CA ALA A 27 -3.16 1.42 -21.43
C ALA A 27 -3.95 2.22 -20.37
N LEU A 28 -5.27 2.35 -20.53
CA LEU A 28 -6.14 3.00 -19.56
C LEU A 28 -6.14 2.26 -18.22
N VAL A 29 -6.35 0.93 -18.24
CA VAL A 29 -6.30 0.09 -17.05
C VAL A 29 -4.96 0.23 -16.35
N MET A 30 -3.85 0.14 -17.09
CA MET A 30 -2.51 0.28 -16.53
C MET A 30 -2.30 1.66 -15.87
N ARG A 31 -2.79 2.74 -16.47
CA ARG A 31 -2.72 4.08 -15.87
C ARG A 31 -3.53 4.19 -14.58
N VAL A 32 -4.73 3.61 -14.56
CA VAL A 32 -5.60 3.61 -13.38
C VAL A 32 -4.97 2.81 -12.25
N VAL A 33 -4.48 1.59 -12.54
CA VAL A 33 -3.77 0.75 -11.58
C VAL A 33 -2.54 1.47 -11.03
N ARG A 34 -1.73 2.10 -11.88
CA ARG A 34 -0.53 2.84 -11.42
C ARG A 34 -0.88 3.97 -10.46
N ARG A 35 -1.97 4.70 -10.70
CA ARG A 35 -2.45 5.74 -9.76
C ARG A 35 -2.98 5.15 -8.46
N LEU A 36 -3.71 4.04 -8.53
CA LEU A 36 -4.23 3.35 -7.34
C LEU A 36 -3.11 2.75 -6.49
N LEU A 37 -2.10 2.13 -7.11
CA LEU A 37 -0.96 1.56 -6.41
C LEU A 37 -0.23 2.61 -5.58
N LEU A 38 0.02 3.80 -6.12
CA LEU A 38 0.66 4.89 -5.35
C LEU A 38 -0.16 5.28 -4.12
N ARG A 39 -1.50 5.35 -4.25
CA ARG A 39 -2.38 5.64 -3.11
C ARG A 39 -2.37 4.51 -2.09
N LEU A 40 -2.43 3.26 -2.54
CA LEU A 40 -2.39 2.09 -1.65
C LEU A 40 -1.07 2.00 -0.90
N VAL A 41 0.06 2.25 -1.58
CA VAL A 41 1.39 2.29 -0.96
C VAL A 41 1.43 3.37 0.11
N LEU A 42 0.92 4.57 -0.17
CA LEU A 42 0.88 5.64 0.82
C LEU A 42 0.02 5.27 2.04
N VAL A 43 -1.18 4.72 1.82
CA VAL A 43 -2.06 4.27 2.91
C VAL A 43 -1.41 3.15 3.73
N ALA A 44 -0.77 2.18 3.07
CA ALA A 44 -0.04 1.12 3.73
C ALA A 44 1.12 1.66 4.58
N LEU A 45 1.86 2.64 4.07
CA LEU A 45 2.96 3.29 4.78
C LEU A 45 2.46 4.00 6.04
N ILE A 46 1.37 4.76 5.93
CA ILE A 46 0.72 5.43 7.07
C ILE A 46 0.22 4.40 8.08
N GLY A 47 -0.42 3.31 7.62
CA GLY A 47 -0.88 2.22 8.46
C GLY A 47 0.26 1.54 9.21
N ALA A 48 1.39 1.28 8.54
CA ALA A 48 2.58 0.72 9.15
C ALA A 48 3.18 1.65 10.23
N LEU A 49 3.22 2.96 9.97
CA LEU A 49 3.67 3.96 10.95
C LEU A 49 2.72 4.05 12.15
N ALA A 50 1.40 4.01 11.92
CA ALA A 50 0.43 4.01 13.00
C ALA A 50 0.55 2.73 13.86
N ALA A 51 0.73 1.57 13.22
CA ALA A 51 0.94 0.31 13.91
C ALA A 51 2.23 0.29 14.73
N SER A 52 3.33 0.84 14.21
CA SER A 52 4.60 0.90 14.94
C SER A 52 4.52 1.81 16.17
N LEU A 53 3.84 2.96 16.06
CA LEU A 53 3.56 3.84 17.21
C LEU A 53 2.67 3.16 18.25
N TRP A 54 1.71 2.33 17.81
CA TRP A 54 0.82 1.61 18.72
C TRP A 54 1.56 0.54 19.52
N LEU A 55 2.46 -0.18 18.87
CA LEU A 55 3.32 -1.18 19.52
C LEU A 55 4.23 -0.50 20.55
N GLN A 56 4.82 0.63 20.16
CA GLN A 56 5.66 1.42 21.05
C GLN A 56 4.89 1.93 22.27
N ARG A 57 3.61 2.28 22.14
CA ARG A 57 2.79 2.68 23.29
C ARG A 57 2.66 1.55 24.33
N ALA A 58 2.52 0.30 23.88
CA ALA A 58 2.44 -0.84 24.79
C ALA A 58 3.77 -1.02 25.56
N ASP A 59 4.90 -0.94 24.86
CA ASP A 59 6.22 -0.99 25.48
C ASP A 59 6.42 0.14 26.51
N LEU A 60 5.91 1.35 26.25
CA LEU A 60 5.96 2.46 27.22
C LEU A 60 5.10 2.20 28.46
N GLN A 61 3.97 1.50 28.35
CA GLN A 61 3.12 1.18 29.51
C GLN A 61 3.82 0.15 30.42
N ASP A 62 4.38 -0.90 29.84
CA ASP A 62 5.18 -1.89 30.57
C ASP A 62 6.42 -1.24 31.22
N CYS A 63 6.94 -0.18 30.60
CA CYS A 63 8.11 0.56 31.06
C CYS A 63 7.87 1.37 32.33
N VAL A 64 6.67 1.92 32.50
CA VAL A 64 6.27 2.64 33.71
C VAL A 64 6.12 1.69 34.91
N GLU A 65 5.76 0.42 34.66
CA GLU A 65 5.56 -0.59 35.71
C GLU A 65 6.84 -1.34 36.09
N THR A 66 7.74 -1.62 35.14
CA THR A 66 8.91 -2.49 35.35
C THR A 66 10.25 -1.75 35.45
N CYS A 67 10.27 -0.44 35.13
CA CYS A 67 11.44 0.45 35.22
C CYS A 67 12.65 0.08 34.32
N SER A 68 12.51 -0.97 33.50
CA SER A 68 13.52 -1.51 32.60
C SER A 68 12.83 -2.03 31.34
N CYS A 69 13.15 -1.46 30.17
CA CYS A 69 12.31 -1.61 28.99
C CYS A 69 13.14 -1.51 27.71
N LYS A 70 12.71 -2.22 26.66
CA LYS A 70 13.31 -2.12 25.32
C LYS A 70 12.52 -1.16 24.44
N LEU A 71 13.02 0.05 24.24
CA LEU A 71 12.49 0.97 23.23
C LEU A 71 13.24 0.73 21.92
N TYR A 72 12.50 0.33 20.86
CA TYR A 72 13.08 0.01 19.56
C TYR A 72 14.24 -1.01 19.62
N GLY A 73 14.17 -1.97 20.56
CA GLY A 73 15.21 -2.99 20.74
C GLY A 73 16.44 -2.52 21.53
N GLN A 74 16.47 -1.27 21.98
CA GLN A 74 17.51 -0.73 22.83
C GLN A 74 17.03 -0.70 24.29
N GLU A 75 17.79 -1.32 25.19
CA GLU A 75 17.48 -1.30 26.62
C GLU A 75 17.67 0.11 27.17
N VAL A 76 16.62 0.66 27.77
CA VAL A 76 16.64 1.96 28.42
C VAL A 76 16.17 1.76 29.85
N ALA A 77 17.01 2.12 30.81
CA ALA A 77 16.65 2.19 32.22
C ALA A 77 16.01 3.55 32.50
N VAL A 78 14.83 3.55 33.12
CA VAL A 78 14.15 4.80 33.50
C VAL A 78 14.82 5.33 34.77
N PRO A 79 15.40 6.54 34.75
CA PRO A 79 16.10 7.06 35.90
C PRO A 79 15.06 7.47 36.98
N ALA A 80 15.37 7.21 38.25
CA ALA A 80 14.41 7.30 39.37
C ALA A 80 13.91 8.73 39.65
N ASP A 81 14.62 9.74 39.17
CA ASP A 81 14.24 11.16 39.15
C ASP A 81 13.12 11.47 38.15
N ALA A 82 12.90 10.62 37.13
CA ALA A 82 11.88 10.80 36.10
C ALA A 82 10.60 9.97 36.34
N ASN A 83 10.65 8.88 37.11
CA ASN A 83 9.48 8.08 37.48
C ASN A 83 9.51 7.73 38.99
N PRO A 84 8.59 8.28 39.80
CA PRO A 84 8.53 7.99 41.24
C PRO A 84 8.11 6.55 41.57
N ASN A 85 7.60 5.78 40.60
CA ASN A 85 7.33 4.35 40.77
C ASN A 85 8.58 3.48 40.61
N CYS A 86 9.71 4.06 40.20
CA CYS A 86 11.00 3.37 39.98
C CYS A 86 12.04 3.65 41.08
N ALA A 87 11.56 4.06 42.26
CA ALA A 87 12.36 4.41 43.43
C ALA A 87 12.71 3.18 44.29
#